data_AF-A0A3D4Y9I9-F1
#
_entry.id   AF-A0A3D4Y9I9-F1
#
_cell.length_a   1.000
_cell.length_b   1.000
_cell.length_c   1.000
_cell.angle_alpha   90.00
_cell.angle_beta   90.00
_cell.angle_gamma   90.00
#
_symmetry.space_group_name_H-M   'P 1'
#
loop_
_entity.id
_entity.type
_entity.pdbx_description
1 polymer ?
#
loop_
_entity_poly.entity_id
_entity_poly.type
_entity_poly.pdbx_seq_one_letter_code
_entity_poly.pdbx_strand_id
1 'polypeptide(L)'
;MNNLLRELRFLVTQRCNYSCVFCHGEGLQGKKHEALKAKDYRFMFAVGKDFFNLKNTTLTGGEPLLRDDIVNIVDELYEESAKITLTTNGLLLNKNPDLGRLLEKVNLSLHCVEENKYESIVSKKGVFNTLVKNIYDFREKHESIKICINATIIDGINSKEEDFISLVEFARKINASIKYVELFPSSAKNFIPIKEIEIFLIKNKFHKIPSETRKSKFSDGITEVGLTKIFCEMAADQIAPKKYCHEHNDLFVSPDGKIKPCRNNLHEIDLMNAVIQKDSMLLAEKISQSFDMLGKYCIF
;
A
#
# COMPACT_ATOMS: atom_id res chain seq x y z
N MET A 1 -13.11 -17.25 13.67
CA MET A 1 -11.78 -16.91 13.14
C MET A 1 -11.93 -15.63 12.32
N ASN A 2 -11.33 -14.52 12.74
CA ASN A 2 -11.32 -13.29 11.95
C ASN A 2 -10.51 -13.55 10.68
N ASN A 3 -11.19 -13.82 9.58
CA ASN A 3 -10.58 -14.08 8.29
C ASN A 3 -10.10 -12.75 7.72
N LEU A 4 -8.95 -12.27 8.17
CA LEU A 4 -8.25 -11.14 7.55
C LEU A 4 -8.06 -11.51 6.07
N LEU A 5 -8.63 -10.70 5.18
CA LEU A 5 -8.63 -10.93 3.73
C LEU A 5 -7.19 -10.78 3.21
N ARG A 6 -6.48 -11.89 3.04
CA ARG A 6 -5.23 -11.95 2.28
C ARG A 6 -5.50 -11.51 0.83
N GLU A 7 -4.49 -10.97 0.18
CA GLU A 7 -4.55 -10.60 -1.24
C GLU A 7 -3.22 -10.90 -1.94
N LEU A 8 -3.28 -10.96 -3.28
CA LEU A 8 -2.10 -10.77 -4.12
C LEU A 8 -1.96 -9.27 -4.36
N ARG A 9 -0.85 -8.69 -3.91
CA ARG A 9 -0.46 -7.30 -4.18
C ARG A 9 0.44 -7.28 -5.39
N PHE A 10 0.03 -6.56 -6.43
CA PHE A 10 0.79 -6.47 -7.67
C PHE A 10 1.66 -5.22 -7.64
N LEU A 11 2.99 -5.43 -7.60
CA LEU A 11 3.94 -4.37 -7.91
C LEU A 11 4.02 -4.30 -9.42
N VAL A 12 3.40 -3.29 -10.00
CA VAL A 12 3.28 -3.21 -11.46
C VAL A 12 4.52 -2.57 -12.10
N THR A 13 5.30 -1.79 -11.34
CA THR A 13 6.53 -1.18 -11.82
C THR A 13 7.51 -0.93 -10.68
N GLN A 14 8.80 -0.83 -10.97
CA GLN A 14 9.80 -0.26 -10.06
C GLN A 14 10.09 1.22 -10.34
N ARG A 15 9.60 1.77 -11.46
CA ARG A 15 9.81 3.18 -11.81
C ARG A 15 9.07 4.06 -10.81
N CYS A 16 9.72 5.12 -10.33
CA CYS A 16 9.11 6.13 -9.48
C CYS A 16 9.59 7.51 -9.91
N ASN A 17 8.71 8.50 -9.80
CA ASN A 17 8.97 9.91 -10.10
C ASN A 17 9.40 10.69 -8.84
N TYR A 18 9.60 10.00 -7.71
CA TYR A 18 10.11 10.50 -6.42
C TYR A 18 11.27 9.65 -5.91
N SER A 19 11.99 10.14 -4.90
CA SER A 19 13.09 9.44 -4.22
C SER A 19 12.96 9.63 -2.71
N CYS A 20 11.81 9.23 -2.15
CA CYS A 20 11.46 9.54 -0.78
C CYS A 20 12.49 9.03 0.23
N VAL A 21 12.79 9.82 1.26
CA VAL A 21 13.85 9.54 2.24
C VAL A 21 13.62 8.28 3.09
N PHE A 22 12.38 7.77 3.13
CA PHE A 22 11.98 6.55 3.84
C PHE A 22 11.72 5.36 2.91
N CYS A 23 11.87 5.52 1.59
CA CYS A 23 11.45 4.50 0.63
C CYS A 23 12.35 3.26 0.70
N HIS A 24 11.74 2.08 0.76
CA HIS A 24 12.43 0.79 0.73
C HIS A 24 12.17 0.00 -0.56
N GLY A 25 11.67 0.63 -1.63
CA GLY A 25 11.40 -0.01 -2.92
C GLY A 25 10.49 -1.25 -2.83
N GLU A 26 9.52 -1.22 -1.91
CA GLU A 26 8.65 -2.37 -1.57
C GLU A 26 9.39 -3.66 -1.15
N GLY A 27 10.68 -3.56 -0.78
CA GLY A 27 11.51 -4.70 -0.40
C GLY A 27 12.00 -5.53 -1.59
N LEU A 28 11.77 -5.04 -2.82
CA LEU A 28 12.40 -5.61 -4.00
C LEU A 28 13.90 -5.32 -3.98
N GLN A 29 14.69 -6.33 -4.32
CA GLN A 29 16.13 -6.20 -4.46
C GLN A 29 16.51 -6.36 -5.93
N GLY A 30 17.50 -5.57 -6.36
CA GLY A 30 17.92 -5.51 -7.75
C GLY A 30 16.87 -4.87 -8.68
N LYS A 31 17.27 -4.73 -9.95
CA LYS A 31 16.38 -4.24 -11.01
C LYS A 31 15.43 -5.36 -11.42
N LYS A 32 14.14 -5.03 -11.49
CA LYS A 32 13.07 -5.89 -11.99
C LYS A 32 12.53 -5.28 -13.26
N HIS A 33 12.45 -6.09 -14.31
CA HIS A 33 11.88 -5.68 -15.58
C HIS A 33 10.37 -5.88 -15.57
N GLU A 34 9.63 -5.00 -16.26
CA GLU A 34 8.18 -5.09 -16.43
C GLU A 34 7.87 -6.19 -17.47
N ALA A 35 7.88 -7.46 -17.06
CA ALA A 35 7.70 -8.61 -17.96
C ALA A 35 6.24 -9.05 -18.12
N LEU A 36 5.43 -8.84 -17.09
CA LEU A 36 4.00 -9.19 -17.08
C LEU A 36 3.19 -8.21 -17.94
N LYS A 37 2.22 -8.71 -18.70
CA LYS A 37 1.22 -7.92 -19.44
C LYS A 37 -0.08 -7.80 -18.63
N ALA A 38 -0.98 -6.88 -19.03
CA ALA A 38 -2.29 -6.71 -18.39
C ALA A 38 -3.07 -8.03 -18.18
N LYS A 39 -3.14 -8.88 -19.21
CA LYS A 39 -3.79 -10.20 -19.16
C LYS A 39 -3.14 -11.18 -18.18
N ASP A 40 -1.87 -11.00 -17.86
CA ASP A 40 -1.17 -11.85 -16.89
C ASP A 40 -1.61 -11.51 -15.46
N TYR A 41 -1.84 -10.23 -15.16
CA TYR A 41 -2.42 -9.80 -13.88
C TYR A 41 -3.82 -10.36 -13.68
N ARG A 42 -4.68 -10.31 -14.71
CA ARG A 42 -6.00 -10.96 -14.67
C ARG A 42 -5.90 -12.45 -14.43
N PHE A 43 -5.06 -13.15 -15.19
CA PHE A 43 -4.89 -14.60 -15.02
C PHE A 43 -4.45 -14.96 -13.59
N MET A 44 -3.46 -14.25 -13.05
CA MET A 44 -3.02 -14.47 -11.67
C MET A 44 -4.10 -14.16 -10.64
N PHE A 45 -4.87 -13.08 -10.84
CA PHE A 45 -5.98 -12.74 -9.96
C PHE A 45 -7.10 -13.78 -10.03
N ALA A 46 -7.46 -14.26 -11.22
CA ALA A 46 -8.46 -15.30 -11.42
C ALA A 46 -8.09 -16.60 -10.68
N VAL A 47 -6.84 -17.07 -10.83
CA VAL A 47 -6.35 -18.23 -10.05
C VAL A 47 -6.37 -17.95 -8.55
N GLY A 48 -5.96 -16.75 -8.13
CA GLY A 48 -6.08 -16.32 -6.73
C GLY A 48 -7.52 -16.37 -6.21
N LYS A 49 -8.47 -15.90 -6.99
CA LYS A 49 -9.90 -15.90 -6.68
C LYS A 49 -10.44 -17.32 -6.58
N ASP A 50 -10.19 -18.16 -7.57
CA ASP A 50 -10.80 -19.49 -7.70
C ASP A 50 -10.24 -20.49 -6.67
N PHE A 51 -8.93 -20.44 -6.40
CA PHE A 51 -8.27 -21.41 -5.51
C PHE A 51 -8.12 -20.91 -4.06
N PHE A 52 -8.11 -19.59 -3.83
CA PHE A 52 -7.82 -19.02 -2.51
C PHE A 52 -8.88 -18.02 -2.03
N ASN A 53 -10.00 -17.86 -2.75
CA ASN A 53 -11.10 -16.95 -2.42
C ASN A 53 -10.64 -15.49 -2.23
N LEU A 54 -9.61 -15.08 -2.98
CA LEU A 54 -9.13 -13.70 -2.96
C LEU A 54 -10.13 -12.80 -3.69
N LYS A 55 -10.53 -11.71 -3.03
CA LYS A 55 -11.51 -10.75 -3.58
C LYS A 55 -10.90 -9.39 -3.88
N ASN A 56 -9.82 -9.06 -3.19
CA ASN A 56 -9.16 -7.76 -3.29
C ASN A 56 -7.79 -7.93 -3.92
N THR A 57 -7.33 -6.87 -4.57
CA THR A 57 -5.93 -6.74 -4.97
C THR A 57 -5.51 -5.29 -4.84
N THR A 58 -4.24 -5.08 -4.50
CA THR A 58 -3.63 -3.75 -4.46
C THR A 58 -2.63 -3.61 -5.59
N LEU A 59 -2.81 -2.60 -6.44
CA LEU A 59 -1.81 -2.14 -7.40
C LEU A 59 -0.89 -1.13 -6.73
N THR A 60 0.41 -1.41 -6.72
CA THR A 60 1.46 -0.59 -6.11
C THR A 60 2.78 -0.75 -6.89
N GLY A 61 3.91 -0.38 -6.30
CA GLY A 61 5.26 -0.61 -6.81
C GLY A 61 6.18 0.55 -6.47
N GLY A 62 6.82 1.11 -7.49
CA GLY A 62 7.21 2.51 -7.49
C GLY A 62 5.96 3.40 -7.59
N GLU A 63 5.80 4.14 -8.68
CA GLU A 63 4.57 4.86 -8.98
C GLU A 63 3.79 4.13 -10.08
N PRO A 64 2.68 3.43 -9.76
CA PRO A 64 1.93 2.64 -10.75
C PRO A 64 1.42 3.48 -11.94
N LEU A 65 1.13 4.77 -11.74
CA LEU A 65 0.65 5.64 -12.82
C LEU A 65 1.74 6.07 -13.83
N LEU A 66 3.01 5.70 -13.59
CA LEU A 66 4.06 5.80 -14.60
C LEU A 66 4.01 4.68 -15.63
N ARG A 67 3.34 3.57 -15.33
CA ARG A 67 3.25 2.43 -16.22
C ARG A 67 2.27 2.73 -17.37
N ASP A 68 2.69 2.44 -18.59
CA ASP A 68 1.98 2.90 -19.79
C ASP A 68 0.66 2.16 -20.01
N ASP A 69 0.59 0.87 -19.66
CA ASP A 69 -0.60 0.02 -19.77
C ASP A 69 -1.39 -0.09 -18.44
N ILE A 70 -1.21 0.84 -17.49
CA ILE A 70 -1.90 0.78 -16.18
C ILE A 70 -3.42 0.74 -16.29
N VAL A 71 -3.99 1.45 -17.28
CA VAL A 71 -5.44 1.45 -17.54
C VAL A 71 -5.89 0.04 -17.92
N ASN A 72 -5.20 -0.58 -18.89
CA ASN A 72 -5.49 -1.95 -19.33
C ASN A 72 -5.37 -2.97 -18.18
N ILE A 73 -4.41 -2.79 -17.27
CA ILE A 73 -4.27 -3.66 -16.08
C ILE A 73 -5.51 -3.55 -15.19
N VAL A 74 -5.99 -2.32 -14.94
CA VAL A 74 -7.19 -2.09 -14.12
C VAL A 74 -8.43 -2.62 -14.81
N ASP A 75 -8.58 -2.43 -16.12
CA ASP A 75 -9.71 -2.95 -16.90
C ASP A 75 -9.77 -4.49 -16.80
N GLU A 76 -8.65 -5.18 -17.06
CA GLU A 76 -8.57 -6.65 -17.01
C GLU A 76 -8.85 -7.20 -15.60
N LEU A 77 -8.42 -6.51 -14.54
CA LEU A 77 -8.73 -6.88 -13.16
C LEU A 77 -10.20 -6.60 -12.81
N TYR A 78 -10.77 -5.50 -13.32
CA TYR A 78 -12.15 -5.13 -13.10
C TYR A 78 -13.11 -6.11 -13.79
N GLU A 79 -12.81 -6.53 -15.03
CA GLU A 79 -13.53 -7.60 -15.73
C GLU A 79 -13.55 -8.91 -14.93
N GLU A 80 -12.48 -9.18 -14.17
CA GLU A 80 -12.40 -10.34 -13.29
C GLU A 80 -13.10 -10.15 -11.94
N SER A 81 -13.84 -9.04 -11.79
CA SER A 81 -14.56 -8.63 -10.59
C SER A 81 -13.67 -8.40 -9.36
N ALA A 82 -12.42 -7.95 -9.58
CA ALA A 82 -11.52 -7.61 -8.50
C ALA A 82 -11.96 -6.33 -7.76
N LYS A 83 -11.85 -6.33 -6.43
CA LYS A 83 -11.89 -5.09 -5.63
C LYS A 83 -10.52 -4.43 -5.64
N ILE A 84 -10.33 -3.47 -6.52
CA ILE A 84 -9.02 -2.89 -6.80
C ILE A 84 -8.72 -1.73 -5.86
N THR A 85 -7.59 -1.81 -5.16
CA THR A 85 -7.00 -0.67 -4.45
C THR A 85 -5.78 -0.16 -5.22
N LEU A 86 -5.75 1.13 -5.56
CA LEU A 86 -4.55 1.77 -6.12
C LEU A 86 -3.76 2.46 -5.00
N THR A 87 -2.45 2.21 -4.90
CA THR A 87 -1.55 2.99 -4.03
C THR A 87 -0.66 3.86 -4.89
N THR A 88 -0.80 5.19 -4.77
CA THR A 88 -0.11 6.16 -5.62
C THR A 88 0.34 7.37 -4.80
N ASN A 89 1.38 8.04 -5.26
CA ASN A 89 1.82 9.31 -4.71
C ASN A 89 0.97 10.51 -5.15
N GLY A 90 0.03 10.30 -6.07
CA GLY A 90 -0.99 11.30 -6.44
C GLY A 90 -0.57 12.27 -7.54
N LEU A 91 0.73 12.38 -7.87
CA LEU A 91 1.23 13.39 -8.81
C LEU A 91 0.71 13.17 -10.25
N LEU A 92 0.30 11.94 -10.58
CA LEU A 92 -0.15 11.56 -11.92
C LEU A 92 -1.64 11.16 -11.97
N LEU A 93 -2.45 11.44 -10.94
CA LEU A 93 -3.87 11.06 -10.91
C LEU A 93 -4.65 11.57 -12.13
N ASN A 94 -4.32 12.78 -12.58
CA ASN A 94 -4.96 13.41 -13.73
C ASN A 94 -4.49 12.89 -15.09
N LYS A 95 -3.48 12.00 -15.15
CA LYS A 95 -3.04 11.39 -16.42
C LYS A 95 -4.11 10.46 -17.01
N ASN A 96 -4.80 9.72 -16.14
CA ASN A 96 -5.87 8.78 -16.50
C ASN A 96 -7.08 8.98 -15.57
N PRO A 97 -7.79 10.11 -15.69
CA PRO A 97 -8.76 10.53 -14.67
C PRO A 97 -9.98 9.60 -14.60
N ASP A 98 -10.29 8.82 -15.64
CA ASP A 98 -11.42 7.87 -15.62
C ASP A 98 -11.10 6.56 -14.90
N LEU A 99 -9.83 6.27 -14.63
CA LEU A 99 -9.38 5.05 -13.94
C LEU A 99 -10.10 4.85 -12.61
N GLY A 100 -10.40 5.95 -11.91
CA GLY A 100 -11.08 5.93 -10.62
C GLY A 100 -12.40 5.14 -10.63
N ARG A 101 -13.17 5.17 -11.73
CA ARG A 101 -14.48 4.49 -11.81
C ARG A 101 -14.40 2.98 -11.60
N LEU A 102 -13.23 2.40 -11.81
CA LEU A 102 -12.97 0.96 -11.70
C LEU A 102 -12.26 0.59 -10.39
N LEU A 103 -11.99 1.58 -9.53
CA LEU A 103 -11.29 1.39 -8.26
C LEU A 103 -12.29 1.37 -7.10
N GLU A 104 -12.13 0.42 -6.19
CA GLU A 104 -12.83 0.42 -4.91
C GLU A 104 -12.22 1.49 -3.97
N LYS A 105 -10.90 1.66 -4.05
CA LYS A 105 -10.15 2.49 -3.11
C LYS A 105 -8.88 3.07 -3.73
N VAL A 106 -8.53 4.29 -3.31
CA VAL A 106 -7.21 4.90 -3.54
C VAL A 106 -6.51 5.16 -2.21
N ASN A 107 -5.29 4.65 -2.07
CA ASN A 107 -4.36 5.05 -1.02
C ASN A 107 -3.43 6.13 -1.58
N LEU A 108 -3.45 7.33 -0.99
CA LEU A 108 -2.63 8.46 -1.39
C LEU A 108 -1.44 8.63 -0.45
N SER A 109 -0.23 8.60 -0.98
CA SER A 109 0.99 8.88 -0.20
C SER A 109 1.20 10.39 -0.05
N LEU A 110 0.51 10.98 0.92
CA LEU A 110 0.61 12.40 1.30
C LEU A 110 1.13 12.48 2.75
N HIS A 111 2.40 12.87 2.90
CA HIS A 111 3.12 12.78 4.17
C HIS A 111 3.06 14.05 5.01
N CYS A 112 2.77 15.19 4.39
CA CYS A 112 2.65 16.50 5.04
C CYS A 112 1.84 17.40 4.10
N VAL A 113 1.19 18.43 4.64
CA VAL A 113 0.45 19.45 3.87
C VAL A 113 1.14 20.82 3.91
N GLU A 114 2.42 20.84 4.25
CA GLU A 114 3.31 21.98 4.07
C GLU A 114 4.30 21.65 2.95
N GLU A 115 4.45 22.58 1.99
CA GLU A 115 5.17 22.38 0.73
C GLU A 115 6.63 21.98 0.97
N ASN A 116 7.38 22.75 1.77
CA ASN A 116 8.81 22.52 1.96
C ASN A 116 9.08 21.18 2.66
N LYS A 117 8.29 20.85 3.70
CA LYS A 117 8.34 19.57 4.39
C LYS A 117 8.01 18.43 3.42
N TYR A 118 6.90 18.49 2.69
CA TYR A 118 6.53 17.44 1.73
C TYR A 118 7.62 17.20 0.69
N GLU A 119 8.13 18.27 0.07
CA GLU A 119 9.15 18.20 -0.98
C GLU A 119 10.50 17.68 -0.47
N SER A 120 10.83 17.97 0.80
CA SER A 120 11.99 17.37 1.47
C SER A 120 11.82 15.86 1.66
N ILE A 121 10.61 15.42 2.04
CA ILE A 121 10.28 14.01 2.27
C ILE A 121 10.38 13.21 0.97
N VAL A 122 9.81 13.71 -0.12
CA VAL A 122 9.79 13.00 -1.42
C VAL A 122 11.05 13.25 -2.26
N SER A 123 11.93 14.15 -1.79
CA SER A 123 13.17 14.58 -2.45
C SER A 123 12.94 15.09 -3.87
N LYS A 124 11.91 15.93 -4.04
CA LYS A 124 11.58 16.56 -5.33
C LYS A 124 10.88 17.90 -5.11
N LYS A 125 11.39 18.95 -5.77
CA LYS A 125 10.88 20.32 -5.65
C LYS A 125 9.79 20.65 -6.68
N GLY A 126 8.93 21.62 -6.36
CA GLY A 126 7.92 22.18 -7.25
C GLY A 126 6.78 21.23 -7.61
N VAL A 127 6.48 20.25 -6.75
CA VAL A 127 5.48 19.20 -7.00
C VAL A 127 4.27 19.31 -6.11
N PHE A 128 4.37 19.97 -4.95
CA PHE A 128 3.30 19.97 -3.94
C PHE A 128 2.01 20.59 -4.46
N ASN A 129 2.08 21.78 -5.06
CA ASN A 129 0.89 22.47 -5.58
C ASN A 129 0.18 21.66 -6.68
N THR A 130 0.95 21.03 -7.57
CA THR A 130 0.41 20.13 -8.61
C THR A 130 -0.27 18.91 -7.99
N LEU A 131 0.37 18.29 -6.99
CA LEU A 131 -0.21 17.16 -6.26
C LEU A 131 -1.54 17.53 -5.61
N VAL A 132 -1.58 18.63 -4.85
CA VAL A 132 -2.78 19.07 -4.15
C VAL A 132 -3.93 19.32 -5.13
N LYS A 133 -3.64 20.01 -6.24
CA LYS A 133 -4.62 20.22 -7.32
C LYS A 133 -5.15 18.89 -7.84
N ASN A 134 -4.26 17.94 -8.16
CA ASN A 134 -4.66 16.64 -8.69
C ASN A 134 -5.53 15.83 -7.71
N ILE A 135 -5.28 15.93 -6.41
CA ILE A 135 -6.09 15.26 -5.39
C ILE A 135 -7.51 15.86 -5.35
N TYR A 136 -7.64 17.20 -5.40
CA TYR A 136 -8.94 17.86 -5.45
C TYR A 136 -9.71 17.52 -6.73
N ASP A 137 -9.06 17.63 -7.90
CA ASP A 137 -9.68 17.26 -9.18
C ASP A 137 -10.15 15.80 -9.19
N PHE A 138 -9.33 14.88 -8.64
CA PHE A 138 -9.69 13.47 -8.53
C PHE A 138 -10.89 13.25 -7.61
N ARG A 139 -10.93 13.91 -6.45
CA ARG A 139 -12.07 13.81 -5.52
C ARG A 139 -13.35 14.37 -6.15
N GLU A 140 -13.28 15.53 -6.80
CA GLU A 140 -14.42 16.15 -7.48
C GLU A 140 -15.01 15.21 -8.54
N LYS A 141 -14.14 14.56 -9.34
CA LYS A 141 -14.58 13.60 -10.36
C LYS A 141 -15.12 12.29 -9.78
N HIS A 142 -14.66 11.88 -8.60
CA HIS A 142 -14.97 10.59 -8.00
C HIS A 142 -15.41 10.72 -6.54
N GLU A 143 -16.59 11.30 -6.34
CA GLU A 143 -17.14 11.60 -5.02
C GLU A 143 -17.27 10.35 -4.12
N SER A 144 -17.65 9.21 -4.69
CA SER A 144 -17.94 7.97 -3.95
C SER A 144 -16.73 7.08 -3.68
N ILE A 145 -15.58 7.33 -4.31
CA ILE A 145 -14.40 6.47 -4.12
C ILE A 145 -13.87 6.61 -2.69
N LYS A 146 -13.49 5.47 -2.09
CA LYS A 146 -12.82 5.49 -0.78
C LYS A 146 -11.40 6.01 -0.96
N ILE A 147 -11.06 7.10 -0.28
CA ILE A 147 -9.69 7.63 -0.23
C ILE A 147 -9.12 7.43 1.17
N CYS A 148 -7.86 6.99 1.22
CA CYS A 148 -7.09 6.87 2.45
C CYS A 148 -5.73 7.55 2.26
N ILE A 149 -5.48 8.62 3.00
CA ILE A 149 -4.18 9.26 3.05
C ILE A 149 -3.25 8.40 3.89
N ASN A 150 -2.08 8.05 3.36
CA ASN A 150 -1.03 7.33 4.06
C ASN A 150 0.14 8.28 4.32
N ALA A 151 0.41 8.56 5.60
CA ALA A 151 1.48 9.45 6.02
C ALA A 151 2.52 8.69 6.86
N THR A 152 3.67 8.38 6.27
CA THR A 152 4.87 8.01 7.04
C THR A 152 5.37 9.21 7.83
N ILE A 153 5.49 9.06 9.14
CA ILE A 153 5.95 10.13 10.04
C ILE A 153 7.46 10.00 10.26
N ILE A 154 8.16 11.11 10.06
CA ILE A 154 9.62 11.22 10.08
C ILE A 154 9.98 12.30 11.09
N ASP A 155 10.69 11.90 12.14
CA ASP A 155 11.08 12.80 13.20
C ASP A 155 11.98 13.92 12.70
N GLY A 156 11.70 15.14 13.17
CA GLY A 156 12.35 16.37 12.73
C GLY A 156 11.83 16.95 11.41
N ILE A 157 10.89 16.28 10.71
CA ILE A 157 10.29 16.81 9.47
C ILE A 157 8.78 17.02 9.62
N ASN A 158 8.01 15.96 9.83
CA ASN A 158 6.54 15.98 9.90
C ASN A 158 6.01 15.31 11.19
N SER A 159 6.71 15.48 12.31
CA SER A 159 6.40 14.85 13.60
C SER A 159 5.76 15.78 14.64
N LYS A 160 5.41 17.03 14.27
CA LYS A 160 4.77 17.97 15.20
C LYS A 160 3.25 17.80 15.23
N GLU A 161 2.60 18.18 16.34
CA GLU A 161 1.13 18.14 16.47
C GLU A 161 0.42 18.90 15.33
N GLU A 162 0.98 20.03 14.89
CA GLU A 162 0.50 20.83 13.75
C GLU A 162 0.50 20.05 12.42
N ASP A 163 1.47 19.14 12.21
CA ASP A 163 1.56 18.33 11.00
C ASP A 163 0.46 17.26 10.97
N PHE A 164 0.20 16.64 12.12
CA PHE A 164 -0.84 15.64 12.26
C PHE A 164 -2.23 16.26 12.08
N ILE A 165 -2.54 17.36 12.77
CA ILE A 165 -3.87 17.97 12.65
C ILE A 165 -4.11 18.49 11.24
N SER A 166 -3.11 19.09 10.60
CA SER A 166 -3.28 19.65 9.24
C SER A 166 -3.57 18.56 8.20
N LEU A 167 -2.99 17.37 8.36
CA LEU A 167 -3.31 16.21 7.53
C LEU A 167 -4.74 15.67 7.79
N VAL A 168 -5.21 15.66 9.04
CA VAL A 168 -6.60 15.31 9.37
C VAL A 168 -7.56 16.32 8.73
N GLU A 169 -7.30 17.62 8.84
CA GLU A 169 -8.13 18.66 8.22
C GLU A 169 -8.14 18.54 6.69
N PHE A 170 -6.99 18.22 6.09
CA PHE A 170 -6.93 17.95 4.65
C PHE A 170 -7.76 16.73 4.27
N ALA A 171 -7.68 15.64 5.05
CA ALA A 171 -8.48 14.43 4.83
C ALA A 171 -9.98 14.75 4.87
N ARG A 172 -10.44 15.59 5.81
CA ARG A 172 -11.84 16.05 5.88
C ARG A 172 -12.30 16.77 4.62
N LYS A 173 -11.49 17.70 4.12
CA LYS A 173 -11.82 18.50 2.91
C LYS A 173 -12.09 17.62 1.69
N ILE A 174 -11.45 16.46 1.62
CA ILE A 174 -11.62 15.51 0.52
C ILE A 174 -12.40 14.25 0.93
N ASN A 175 -13.16 14.28 2.02
CA ASN A 175 -13.92 13.13 2.54
C ASN A 175 -13.09 11.81 2.54
N ALA A 176 -11.89 11.88 3.11
CA ALA A 176 -10.94 10.77 3.17
C ALA A 176 -10.69 10.33 4.62
N SER A 177 -10.33 9.06 4.76
CA SER A 177 -9.67 8.58 5.98
C SER A 177 -8.17 8.89 5.93
N ILE A 178 -7.51 8.86 7.08
CA ILE A 178 -6.05 8.98 7.15
C ILE A 178 -5.45 7.84 7.94
N LYS A 179 -4.22 7.48 7.62
CA LYS A 179 -3.43 6.51 8.35
C LYS A 179 -2.00 7.02 8.52
N TYR A 180 -1.57 7.15 9.76
CA TYR A 180 -0.18 7.36 10.12
C TYR A 180 0.59 6.04 10.11
N VAL A 181 1.76 6.06 9.48
CA VAL A 181 2.67 4.93 9.35
C VAL A 181 3.93 5.23 10.14
N GLU A 182 4.26 4.35 11.09
CA GLU A 182 5.52 4.41 11.81
C GLU A 182 6.70 4.23 10.85
N LEU A 183 7.73 5.07 10.98
CA LEU A 183 8.95 4.89 10.22
C LEU A 183 9.59 3.55 10.59
N PHE A 184 10.09 2.84 9.58
CA PHE A 184 10.79 1.57 9.76
C PHE A 184 12.19 1.65 9.14
N PRO A 185 13.21 1.03 9.77
CA PRO A 185 13.17 0.34 11.07
C PRO A 185 13.09 1.31 12.26
N SER A 186 12.75 0.79 13.44
CA SER A 186 12.73 1.58 14.69
C SER A 186 14.11 2.10 15.11
N SER A 187 15.19 1.54 14.54
CA SER A 187 16.57 2.04 14.67
C SER A 187 16.93 3.19 13.73
N ALA A 188 16.01 3.64 12.86
CA ALA A 188 16.25 4.76 11.98
C ALA A 188 16.45 6.07 12.77
N LYS A 189 17.39 6.91 12.32
CA LYS A 189 17.74 8.18 13.00
C LYS A 189 16.55 9.13 13.20
N ASN A 190 15.56 9.08 12.32
CA ASN A 190 14.39 9.95 12.30
C ASN A 190 13.12 9.21 12.76
N PHE A 191 13.26 8.22 13.62
CA PHE A 191 12.14 7.45 14.15
C PHE A 191 11.41 8.20 15.26
N ILE A 192 10.08 8.14 15.24
CA ILE A 192 9.21 8.50 16.36
C ILE A 192 8.22 7.34 16.58
N PRO A 193 8.03 6.85 17.83
CA PRO A 193 7.08 5.79 18.10
C PRO A 193 5.66 6.21 17.74
N ILE A 194 4.89 5.30 17.14
CA ILE A 194 3.48 5.57 16.80
C ILE A 194 2.62 5.83 18.04
N LYS A 195 3.12 5.47 19.24
CA LYS A 195 2.51 5.77 20.52
C LYS A 195 2.39 7.28 20.78
N GLU A 196 3.34 8.08 20.31
CA GLU A 196 3.28 9.55 20.43
C GLU A 196 2.08 10.11 19.65
N ILE A 197 1.81 9.54 18.48
CA ILE A 197 0.65 9.91 17.65
C ILE A 197 -0.65 9.46 18.33
N GLU A 198 -0.67 8.28 18.96
CA GLU A 198 -1.83 7.82 19.74
C GLU A 198 -2.16 8.79 20.89
N ILE A 199 -1.15 9.26 21.63
CA ILE A 199 -1.32 10.24 22.70
C ILE A 199 -1.89 11.54 22.15
N PHE A 200 -1.34 12.03 21.04
CA PHE A 200 -1.86 13.21 20.34
C PHE A 200 -3.34 13.05 19.96
N LEU A 201 -3.72 11.90 19.39
CA LEU A 201 -5.11 11.63 19.00
C LEU A 201 -6.05 11.67 20.22
N ILE A 202 -5.70 10.98 21.31
CA ILE A 202 -6.50 10.96 22.54
C ILE A 202 -6.67 12.37 23.11
N LYS A 203 -5.58 13.16 23.18
CA LYS A 203 -5.60 14.57 23.61
C LYS A 203 -6.53 15.43 22.76
N ASN A 204 -6.65 15.12 21.47
CA ASN A 204 -7.50 15.82 20.51
C ASN A 204 -8.87 15.16 20.31
N LYS A 205 -9.37 14.43 21.33
CA LYS A 205 -10.73 13.86 21.37
C LYS A 205 -11.03 12.80 20.30
N PHE A 206 -10.00 12.16 19.76
CA PHE A 206 -10.20 10.96 18.98
C PHE A 206 -10.37 9.76 19.91
N HIS A 207 -11.44 9.00 19.70
CA HIS A 207 -11.76 7.81 20.47
C HIS A 207 -11.36 6.56 19.69
N LYS A 208 -10.76 5.59 20.40
CA LYS A 208 -10.42 4.30 19.80
C LYS A 208 -11.71 3.57 19.40
N ILE A 209 -11.77 3.09 18.16
CA ILE A 209 -12.91 2.33 17.61
C ILE A 209 -12.46 0.91 17.24
N PRO A 210 -13.40 -0.06 17.14
CA PRO A 210 -13.09 -1.40 16.67
C PRO A 210 -12.39 -1.38 15.30
N SER A 211 -11.45 -2.30 15.10
CA SER A 211 -10.74 -2.45 13.83
C SER A 211 -10.72 -3.91 13.42
N GLU A 212 -11.24 -4.17 12.23
CA GLU A 212 -11.17 -5.47 11.55
C GLU A 212 -9.86 -5.64 10.76
N THR A 213 -8.98 -4.64 10.84
CA THR A 213 -7.72 -4.61 10.11
C THR A 213 -6.54 -4.70 11.08
N ARG A 214 -5.34 -4.90 10.53
CA ARG A 214 -4.06 -4.86 11.25
C ARG A 214 -3.68 -3.45 11.73
N LYS A 215 -4.62 -2.60 12.12
CA LYS A 215 -4.37 -1.19 12.48
C LYS A 215 -5.18 -0.84 13.70
N SER A 216 -4.63 -0.04 14.60
CA SER A 216 -5.47 0.66 15.57
C SER A 216 -6.25 1.73 14.84
N LYS A 217 -7.56 1.86 15.11
CA LYS A 217 -8.41 2.88 14.53
C LYS A 217 -8.91 3.83 15.61
N PHE A 218 -9.02 5.09 15.25
CA PHE A 218 -9.55 6.16 16.06
C PHE A 218 -10.53 7.00 15.23
N SER A 219 -11.49 7.64 15.88
CA SER A 219 -12.43 8.56 15.25
C SER A 219 -12.86 9.64 16.22
N ASP A 220 -13.07 10.84 15.71
CA ASP A 220 -13.69 11.97 16.40
C ASP A 220 -15.17 12.14 16.01
N GLY A 221 -15.74 11.17 15.30
CA GLY A 221 -17.10 11.21 14.74
C GLY A 221 -17.19 11.79 13.32
N ILE A 222 -16.11 12.39 12.80
CA ILE A 222 -16.05 12.99 11.45
C ILE A 222 -15.01 12.28 10.60
N THR A 223 -13.83 11.97 11.15
CA THR A 223 -12.69 11.43 10.40
C THR A 223 -12.11 10.20 11.08
N GLU A 224 -11.95 9.12 10.32
CA GLU A 224 -11.22 7.94 10.77
C GLU A 224 -9.71 8.14 10.61
N VAL A 225 -8.99 7.89 11.71
CA VAL A 225 -7.53 7.86 11.77
C VAL A 225 -7.05 6.45 12.09
N GLY A 226 -6.25 5.86 11.21
CA GLY A 226 -5.54 4.62 11.45
C GLY A 226 -4.11 4.85 11.94
N LEU A 227 -3.64 4.00 12.85
CA LEU A 227 -2.24 3.89 13.23
C LEU A 227 -1.73 2.50 12.80
N THR A 228 -0.64 2.46 12.03
CA THR A 228 -0.03 1.21 11.58
C THR A 228 1.49 1.25 11.68
N LYS A 229 2.09 0.09 11.91
CA LYS A 229 3.49 -0.15 11.59
C LYS A 229 3.59 -0.86 10.24
N ILE A 230 4.81 -1.05 9.73
CA ILE A 230 4.99 -2.01 8.64
C ILE A 230 4.70 -3.43 9.15
N PHE A 231 4.31 -4.33 8.25
CA PHE A 231 3.85 -5.67 8.65
C PHE A 231 4.90 -6.47 9.45
N CYS A 232 6.18 -6.40 9.07
CA CYS A 232 7.23 -7.12 9.78
C CYS A 232 7.37 -6.68 11.23
N GLU A 233 7.29 -5.38 11.50
CA GLU A 233 7.35 -4.82 12.86
C GLU A 233 6.11 -5.24 13.66
N MET A 234 4.93 -5.18 13.04
CA MET A 234 3.69 -5.66 13.66
C MET A 234 3.75 -7.13 14.05
N ALA A 235 4.36 -7.96 13.21
CA ALA A 235 4.54 -9.38 13.47
C ALA A 235 5.55 -9.60 14.61
N ALA A 236 6.63 -8.81 14.66
CA ALA A 236 7.63 -8.87 15.72
C ALA A 236 7.06 -8.50 17.10
N ASP A 237 6.03 -7.65 17.17
CA ASP A 237 5.31 -7.33 18.41
C ASP A 237 4.45 -8.50 18.95
N GLN A 238 4.29 -9.60 18.21
CA GLN A 238 3.43 -10.73 18.59
C GLN A 238 4.21 -11.80 19.36
N ILE A 239 3.49 -12.59 20.17
CA ILE A 239 4.06 -13.74 20.89
C ILE A 239 4.66 -14.78 19.92
N ALA A 240 4.06 -14.95 18.73
CA ALA A 240 4.51 -15.89 17.71
C ALA A 240 4.63 -15.20 16.34
N PRO A 241 5.71 -14.42 16.09
CA PRO A 241 5.86 -13.61 14.88
C PRO A 241 5.76 -14.41 13.58
N LYS A 242 6.36 -15.60 13.56
CA LYS A 242 6.34 -16.51 12.40
C LYS A 242 4.93 -16.95 12.04
N LYS A 243 4.16 -17.38 13.04
CA LYS A 243 2.76 -17.79 12.89
C LYS A 243 1.89 -16.62 12.44
N TYR A 244 2.06 -15.46 13.08
CA TYR A 244 1.34 -14.25 12.70
C TYR A 244 1.63 -13.84 11.25
N CYS A 245 2.89 -13.93 10.81
CA CYS A 245 3.27 -13.67 9.43
C CYS A 245 2.59 -14.64 8.45
N HIS A 246 2.61 -15.94 8.76
CA HIS A 246 1.97 -16.96 7.93
C HIS A 246 0.45 -16.75 7.80
N GLU A 247 -0.22 -16.42 8.90
CA GLU A 247 -1.69 -16.28 8.95
C GLU A 247 -2.18 -14.97 8.33
N HIS A 248 -1.37 -13.90 8.36
CA HIS A 248 -1.86 -12.55 8.09
C HIS A 248 -1.09 -11.75 7.05
N ASN A 249 0.05 -12.21 6.54
CA ASN A 249 0.77 -11.45 5.53
C ASN A 249 0.14 -11.60 4.13
N ASP A 250 0.32 -10.57 3.32
CA ASP A 250 -0.06 -10.58 1.91
C ASP A 250 1.10 -11.09 1.05
N LEU A 251 0.80 -11.59 -0.15
CA LEU A 251 1.84 -11.94 -1.11
C LEU A 251 2.06 -10.77 -2.08
N PHE A 252 3.32 -10.47 -2.35
CA PHE A 252 3.72 -9.41 -3.26
C PHE A 252 4.28 -10.03 -4.54
N VAL A 253 3.63 -9.77 -5.66
CA VAL A 253 4.05 -10.22 -7.00
C VAL A 253 4.81 -9.08 -7.67
N SER A 254 6.07 -9.31 -8.00
CA SER A 254 6.95 -8.35 -8.67
C SER A 254 6.63 -8.20 -10.17
N PRO A 255 7.07 -7.11 -10.82
CA PRO A 255 6.81 -6.89 -12.26
C PRO A 255 7.41 -7.95 -13.18
N ASP A 256 8.43 -8.69 -12.72
CA ASP A 256 9.07 -9.82 -13.42
C ASP A 256 8.39 -11.17 -13.13
N GLY A 257 7.19 -11.18 -12.52
CA GLY A 257 6.39 -12.39 -12.33
C GLY A 257 6.90 -13.30 -11.23
N LYS A 258 7.42 -12.75 -10.14
CA LYS A 258 7.90 -13.54 -8.99
C LYS A 258 7.20 -13.13 -7.71
N ILE A 259 7.05 -14.08 -6.80
CA ILE A 259 6.61 -13.79 -5.43
C ILE A 259 7.83 -13.79 -4.52
N LYS A 260 7.95 -12.74 -3.69
CA LYS A 260 8.94 -12.66 -2.62
C LYS A 260 8.24 -12.74 -1.26
N PRO A 261 8.21 -13.91 -0.59
CA PRO A 261 7.48 -14.10 0.66
C PRO A 261 8.03 -13.30 1.85
N CYS A 262 9.30 -12.90 1.81
CA CYS A 262 9.95 -12.16 2.91
C CYS A 262 10.89 -11.09 2.36
N ARG A 263 10.81 -9.87 2.92
CA ARG A 263 11.69 -8.74 2.54
C ARG A 263 13.16 -9.00 2.85
N ASN A 264 13.45 -9.77 3.89
CA ASN A 264 14.80 -10.03 4.39
C ASN A 264 15.50 -11.25 3.75
N ASN A 265 14.76 -12.08 3.00
CA ASN A 265 15.33 -13.24 2.32
C ASN A 265 15.41 -12.98 0.80
N LEU A 266 16.38 -13.59 0.12
CA LEU A 266 16.53 -13.60 -1.33
C LEU A 266 15.62 -14.59 -2.05
N HIS A 267 14.95 -15.49 -1.32
CA HIS A 267 14.11 -16.50 -1.93
C HIS A 267 12.93 -15.87 -2.69
N GLU A 268 12.81 -16.22 -3.96
CA GLU A 268 11.74 -15.83 -4.86
C GLU A 268 11.11 -17.08 -5.47
N ILE A 269 9.79 -17.08 -5.65
CA ILE A 269 9.07 -18.11 -6.38
C ILE A 269 8.70 -17.55 -7.73
N ASP A 270 9.24 -18.14 -8.79
CA ASP A 270 8.99 -17.72 -10.16
C ASP A 270 7.64 -18.25 -10.66
N LEU A 271 6.75 -17.34 -11.10
CA LEU A 271 5.43 -17.67 -11.62
C LEU A 271 5.40 -17.74 -13.15
N MET A 272 6.44 -17.26 -13.83
CA MET A 272 6.41 -16.97 -15.28
C MET A 272 6.11 -18.19 -16.12
N ASN A 273 6.65 -19.36 -15.77
CA ASN A 273 6.37 -20.58 -16.52
C ASN A 273 4.86 -20.89 -16.53
N ALA A 274 4.21 -20.84 -15.36
CA ALA A 274 2.78 -21.08 -15.23
C ALA A 274 1.95 -20.00 -15.94
N VAL A 275 2.37 -18.74 -15.84
CA VAL A 275 1.70 -17.60 -16.48
C VAL A 275 1.76 -17.67 -18.01
N ILE A 276 2.93 -18.02 -18.58
CA ILE A 276 3.14 -18.15 -20.03
C ILE A 276 2.33 -19.32 -20.59
N GLN A 277 2.33 -20.46 -19.89
CA GLN A 277 1.59 -21.66 -20.30
C GLN A 277 0.08 -21.56 -20.03
N LYS A 278 -0.36 -20.53 -19.29
CA LYS A 278 -1.73 -20.39 -18.76
C LYS A 278 -2.18 -21.63 -17.97
N ASP A 279 -1.24 -22.23 -17.24
CA ASP A 279 -1.48 -23.38 -16.38
C ASP A 279 -1.98 -22.92 -15.00
N SER A 280 -3.29 -23.03 -14.78
CA SER A 280 -3.93 -22.60 -13.54
C SER A 280 -3.55 -23.48 -12.34
N MET A 281 -3.30 -24.78 -12.56
CA MET A 281 -2.94 -25.72 -11.50
C MET A 281 -1.51 -25.46 -11.02
N LEU A 282 -0.57 -25.31 -11.94
CA LEU A 282 0.82 -24.98 -11.60
C LEU A 282 0.92 -23.60 -10.94
N LEU A 283 0.12 -22.64 -11.40
CA LEU A 283 0.09 -21.31 -10.77
C LEU A 283 -0.49 -21.37 -9.35
N ALA A 284 -1.58 -22.12 -9.14
CA ALA A 284 -2.15 -22.33 -7.82
C ALA A 284 -1.15 -23.01 -6.87
N GLU A 285 -0.42 -24.04 -7.33
CA GLU A 285 0.62 -24.70 -6.55
C GLU A 285 1.70 -23.71 -6.11
N LYS A 286 2.22 -22.88 -7.03
CA LYS A 286 3.23 -21.85 -6.73
C LYS A 286 2.73 -20.76 -5.76
N ILE A 287 1.47 -20.37 -5.87
CA ILE A 287 0.84 -19.42 -4.92
C ILE A 287 0.71 -20.08 -3.53
N SER A 288 0.27 -21.34 -3.46
CA SER A 288 0.19 -22.09 -2.19
C SER A 288 1.56 -22.21 -1.54
N GLN A 289 2.57 -22.63 -2.31
CA GLN A 289 3.96 -22.69 -1.85
C GLN A 289 4.41 -21.33 -1.30
N SER A 290 4.02 -20.22 -1.94
CA SER A 290 4.37 -18.88 -1.48
C SER A 290 3.76 -18.54 -0.12
N PHE A 291 2.50 -18.91 0.12
CA PHE A 291 1.87 -18.75 1.44
C PHE A 291 2.55 -19.61 2.51
N ASP A 292 2.93 -20.85 2.19
CA ASP A 292 3.64 -21.74 3.11
C ASP A 292 5.04 -21.23 3.51
N MET A 293 5.63 -20.38 2.67
CA MET A 293 6.93 -19.76 2.94
C MET A 293 6.85 -18.53 3.85
N LEU A 294 5.68 -17.91 4.01
CA LEU A 294 5.50 -16.75 4.90
C LEU A 294 5.89 -17.14 6.33
N GLY A 295 6.77 -16.34 6.96
CA GLY A 295 7.25 -16.56 8.32
C GLY A 295 8.33 -17.64 8.48
N LYS A 296 8.54 -18.55 7.50
CA LYS A 296 9.49 -19.66 7.60
C LYS A 296 10.94 -19.21 7.83
N TYR A 297 11.34 -18.11 7.20
CA TYR A 297 12.69 -17.51 7.30
C TYR A 297 12.69 -16.20 8.09
N CYS A 298 11.67 -15.98 8.93
CA CYS A 298 11.66 -14.81 9.80
C CYS A 298 12.80 -14.91 10.82
N ILE A 299 13.52 -13.81 10.98
CA ILE A 299 14.62 -13.68 11.95
C ILE A 299 14.14 -13.21 13.34
N PHE A 300 12.87 -12.83 13.43
CA PHE A 300 12.14 -12.62 14.68
C PHE A 300 11.42 -13.90 15.11
#